data_AF-A0A7G6DZ25-F1
#
_entry.id   AF-A0A7G6DZ25-F1
#
_cell.length_a   1.000
_cell.length_b   1.000
_cell.length_c   1.000
_cell.angle_alpha   90.00
_cell.angle_beta   90.00
_cell.angle_gamma   90.00
#
_symmetry.space_group_name_H-M   'P 1'
#
loop_
_entity.id
_entity.type
_entity.pdbx_description
1 polymer ?
#
loop_
_entity_poly.entity_id
_entity_poly.type
_entity_poly.pdbx_seq_one_letter_code
_entity_poly.pdbx_strand_id
1 'polypeptide(L)'
;MSELKNTSKIYTFYRSPSPEDPYLNPGRHGSIIDCFDHHCNTYHTVNSAGEVDFYFLLPGDSDIENLLEEDEELDLLIEHPGGLELVISYPDDRGNIRGCYLFSLSDPMHSYSLKWLVTNKRLNIYYIVLYEGEYVCTGVKCVYLPEIVCYELLRYLEGKKPLLFPKFHNHSLSDEVLTEERLRREAWGFYLDYTGMKSRIGSSTDAEEIISRHILHGLACLQRSRRPKIKEDMLIFWVGRKISLNPHDIPSEYYSVYLSGDLLSGHASRDPVRHVMEEVLGEIPEYRGSSWVCPVAEEGVPLVVIRNNHLYRLELSPNFYNSAHLIFQECSLPHTGYQSYYQEVLSTGKYNRSNAKIYTFPDKSRDKGVQTLDEVKPFSRGDLLNIIEEGREENLSRIFATLPQVPGKDMDEIVVSICEKFKKKAEPYFLAFLDVSAFPLKAAAIMGVGILESVKAIPNLIEIMKGPAREAVYAKYALGMIGDPAFPFVEPLLRDRKMDIRIRAIETLSLIGTREAYAAIENMQKDRSAKVEQVRKRVLTPLS
;
A
#
# COMPACT_ATOMS: atom_id res chain seq x y z
N MET A 1 -7.48 -53.46 10.60
CA MET A 1 -6.73 -52.79 9.52
C MET A 1 -7.72 -51.96 8.72
N SER A 2 -7.97 -50.73 9.17
CA SER A 2 -8.83 -49.78 8.47
C SER A 2 -8.05 -49.21 7.29
N GLU A 3 -8.54 -49.48 6.08
CA GLU A 3 -8.06 -48.83 4.86
C GLU A 3 -8.16 -47.30 5.03
N LEU A 4 -7.00 -46.65 5.12
CA LEU A 4 -6.91 -45.21 4.90
C LEU A 4 -7.31 -44.94 3.45
N LYS A 5 -8.57 -44.53 3.25
CA LYS A 5 -8.97 -43.88 2.00
C LYS A 5 -8.09 -42.65 1.82
N ASN A 6 -7.32 -42.66 0.75
CA ASN A 6 -6.47 -41.57 0.31
C ASN A 6 -7.38 -40.39 -0.11
N THR A 7 -7.82 -39.57 0.85
CA THR A 7 -8.46 -38.28 0.57
C THR A 7 -7.38 -37.21 0.40
N SER A 8 -6.51 -37.39 -0.58
CA SER A 8 -5.73 -36.27 -1.12
C SER A 8 -6.72 -35.39 -1.88
N LYS A 9 -7.24 -34.34 -1.24
CA LYS A 9 -7.90 -33.22 -1.92
C LYS A 9 -6.90 -32.68 -2.94
N ILE A 10 -6.97 -33.16 -4.18
CA ILE A 10 -6.33 -32.51 -5.32
C ILE A 10 -7.12 -31.23 -5.49
N TYR A 11 -6.53 -30.09 -5.13
CA TYR A 11 -7.11 -28.79 -5.44
C TYR A 11 -7.08 -28.66 -6.96
N THR A 12 -8.19 -29.00 -7.62
CA THR A 12 -8.38 -28.75 -9.04
C THR A 12 -8.34 -27.25 -9.24
N PHE A 13 -7.29 -26.74 -9.88
CA PHE A 13 -7.24 -25.33 -10.19
C PHE A 13 -8.29 -25.01 -11.26
N TYR A 14 -9.25 -24.17 -10.91
CA TYR A 14 -10.44 -23.89 -11.72
C TYR A 14 -10.15 -22.90 -12.84
N ARG A 15 -10.82 -23.04 -13.99
CA ARG A 15 -10.86 -21.98 -15.00
C ARG A 15 -12.10 -21.14 -14.74
N SER A 16 -11.91 -19.89 -14.33
CA SER A 16 -12.98 -18.96 -13.98
C SER A 16 -13.91 -18.68 -15.18
N PRO A 17 -15.18 -18.32 -14.95
CA PRO A 17 -16.12 -17.94 -16.00
C PRO A 17 -15.59 -16.79 -16.85
N SER A 18 -15.94 -16.77 -18.14
CA SER A 18 -15.56 -15.70 -19.07
C SER A 18 -16.76 -15.23 -19.89
N PRO A 19 -16.69 -14.09 -20.58
CA PRO A 19 -17.76 -13.67 -21.49
C PRO A 19 -18.08 -14.70 -22.59
N GLU A 20 -17.12 -15.56 -22.95
CA GLU A 20 -17.29 -16.63 -23.94
C GLU A 20 -17.91 -17.91 -23.34
N ASP A 21 -17.75 -18.14 -22.03
CA ASP A 21 -18.29 -19.28 -21.26
C ASP A 21 -18.73 -18.78 -19.87
N PRO A 22 -19.88 -18.08 -19.77
CA PRO A 22 -20.29 -17.40 -18.52
C PRO A 22 -20.95 -18.35 -17.52
N TYR A 23 -21.31 -19.57 -17.92
CA TYR A 23 -22.02 -20.53 -17.09
C TYR A 23 -21.08 -21.27 -16.14
N LEU A 24 -21.53 -21.49 -14.90
CA LEU A 24 -20.83 -22.39 -13.98
C LEU A 24 -21.01 -23.84 -14.46
N ASN A 25 -19.97 -24.36 -15.12
CA ASN A 25 -19.92 -25.77 -15.52
C ASN A 25 -20.01 -26.73 -14.31
N PRO A 26 -20.95 -27.71 -14.26
CA PRO A 26 -21.12 -28.62 -13.12
C PRO A 26 -19.89 -29.49 -12.78
N GLY A 27 -19.11 -29.90 -13.79
CA GLY A 27 -17.91 -30.70 -13.56
C GLY A 27 -16.75 -29.89 -12.99
N ARG A 28 -16.59 -28.63 -13.45
CA ARG A 28 -15.53 -27.74 -12.99
C ARG A 28 -15.91 -27.00 -11.72
N HIS A 29 -17.12 -26.47 -11.61
CA HIS A 29 -17.56 -25.60 -10.52
C HIS A 29 -18.45 -26.32 -9.50
N GLY A 30 -18.41 -27.65 -9.44
CA GLY A 30 -19.27 -28.46 -8.59
C GLY A 30 -19.32 -27.98 -7.14
N SER A 31 -18.18 -27.72 -6.50
CA SER A 31 -18.15 -27.22 -5.12
C SER A 31 -18.79 -25.85 -4.93
N ILE A 32 -18.76 -24.98 -5.95
CA ILE A 32 -19.39 -23.65 -5.92
C ILE A 32 -20.91 -23.82 -6.03
N ILE A 33 -21.35 -24.64 -7.00
CA ILE A 33 -22.76 -24.96 -7.24
C ILE A 33 -23.36 -25.65 -6.01
N ASP A 34 -22.69 -26.66 -5.46
CA ASP A 34 -23.09 -27.34 -4.24
C ASP A 34 -23.24 -26.35 -3.09
N CYS A 35 -22.34 -25.36 -2.95
CA CYS A 35 -22.44 -24.32 -1.93
C CYS A 35 -23.72 -23.48 -2.11
N PHE A 36 -23.99 -23.06 -3.34
CA PHE A 36 -25.16 -22.24 -3.69
C PHE A 36 -26.49 -22.98 -3.52
N ASP A 37 -26.53 -24.26 -3.89
CA ASP A 37 -27.70 -25.13 -3.70
C ASP A 37 -28.03 -25.35 -2.22
N HIS A 38 -27.03 -25.31 -1.33
CA HIS A 38 -27.19 -25.44 0.12
C HIS A 38 -27.41 -24.08 0.83
N HIS A 39 -27.91 -23.08 0.12
CA HIS A 39 -28.27 -21.75 0.64
C HIS A 39 -27.11 -20.88 1.17
N CYS A 40 -25.87 -21.17 0.79
CA CYS A 40 -24.78 -20.21 0.96
C CYS A 40 -24.75 -19.27 -0.25
N ASN A 41 -24.55 -17.97 -0.04
CA ASN A 41 -24.50 -16.99 -1.13
C ASN A 41 -23.07 -16.60 -1.54
N THR A 42 -22.05 -17.14 -0.88
CA THR A 42 -20.64 -16.80 -1.12
C THR A 42 -19.76 -18.04 -1.18
N TYR A 43 -18.74 -17.98 -2.02
CA TYR A 43 -17.69 -18.99 -2.08
C TYR A 43 -16.37 -18.36 -2.50
N HIS A 44 -15.23 -18.90 -2.09
CA HIS A 44 -13.93 -18.44 -2.60
C HIS A 44 -13.03 -19.63 -2.92
N THR A 45 -12.20 -19.50 -3.94
CA THR A 45 -11.28 -20.59 -4.34
C THR A 45 -10.11 -20.06 -5.17
N VAL A 46 -9.16 -20.94 -5.48
CA VAL A 46 -7.99 -20.60 -6.30
C VAL A 46 -8.13 -21.13 -7.71
N ASN A 47 -7.90 -20.25 -8.68
CA ASN A 47 -8.01 -20.56 -10.10
C ASN A 47 -6.71 -21.13 -10.69
N SER A 48 -6.74 -21.50 -11.97
CA SER A 48 -5.63 -22.06 -12.74
C SER A 48 -4.39 -21.18 -12.85
N ALA A 49 -4.53 -19.87 -12.60
CA ALA A 49 -3.41 -18.94 -12.55
C ALA A 49 -2.80 -18.79 -11.15
N GLY A 50 -3.36 -19.47 -10.13
CA GLY A 50 -2.97 -19.28 -8.73
C GLY A 50 -3.55 -18.00 -8.11
N GLU A 51 -4.55 -17.39 -8.72
CA GLU A 51 -5.27 -16.25 -8.15
C GLU A 51 -6.46 -16.71 -7.30
N VAL A 52 -6.87 -15.88 -6.33
CA VAL A 52 -8.03 -16.16 -5.49
C VAL A 52 -9.24 -15.42 -6.04
N ASP A 53 -10.25 -16.19 -6.41
CA ASP A 53 -11.52 -15.69 -6.94
C ASP A 53 -12.63 -15.86 -5.90
N PHE A 54 -13.46 -14.82 -5.78
CA PHE A 54 -14.59 -14.72 -4.88
C PHE A 54 -15.87 -14.79 -5.71
N TYR A 55 -16.80 -15.65 -5.35
CA TYR A 55 -18.06 -15.84 -6.03
C TYR A 55 -19.18 -15.37 -5.11
N PHE A 56 -20.02 -14.47 -5.61
CA PHE A 56 -21.14 -13.90 -4.88
C PHE A 56 -22.45 -14.18 -5.63
N LEU A 57 -23.27 -15.07 -5.09
CA LEU A 57 -24.63 -15.31 -5.57
C LEU A 57 -25.54 -14.15 -5.15
N LEU A 58 -25.99 -13.39 -6.15
CA LEU A 58 -26.93 -12.29 -5.96
C LEU A 58 -28.37 -12.83 -5.88
N PRO A 59 -29.25 -12.17 -5.10
CA PRO A 59 -30.70 -12.38 -5.19
C PRO A 59 -31.22 -12.23 -6.62
N GLY A 60 -32.23 -13.01 -7.00
CA GLY A 60 -32.75 -13.04 -8.38
C GLY A 60 -33.34 -11.71 -8.90
N ASP A 61 -33.69 -10.79 -8.00
CA ASP A 61 -34.23 -9.46 -8.33
C ASP A 61 -33.16 -8.35 -8.27
N SER A 62 -31.88 -8.68 -8.11
CA SER A 62 -30.81 -7.69 -7.94
C SER A 62 -30.45 -7.00 -9.27
N ASP A 63 -30.39 -5.68 -9.24
CA ASP A 63 -29.94 -4.86 -10.37
C ASP A 63 -28.40 -4.80 -10.40
N ILE A 64 -27.82 -5.58 -11.29
CA ILE A 64 -26.36 -5.76 -11.39
C ILE A 64 -25.68 -4.49 -11.91
N GLU A 65 -26.32 -3.74 -12.82
CA GLU A 65 -25.73 -2.53 -13.39
C GLU A 65 -25.50 -1.48 -12.31
N ASN A 66 -26.50 -1.27 -11.44
CA ASN A 66 -26.38 -0.39 -10.28
C ASN A 66 -25.34 -0.89 -9.27
N LEU A 67 -25.29 -2.19 -9.00
CA LEU A 67 -24.33 -2.77 -8.03
C LEU A 67 -22.86 -2.66 -8.49
N LEU A 68 -22.61 -2.61 -9.80
CA LEU A 68 -21.28 -2.38 -10.36
C LEU A 68 -20.83 -0.91 -10.26
N GLU A 69 -21.77 0.04 -10.20
CA GLU A 69 -21.49 1.48 -10.08
C GLU A 69 -21.29 1.93 -8.63
N GLU A 70 -21.86 1.23 -7.65
CA GLU A 70 -21.74 1.54 -6.22
C GLU A 70 -20.39 1.09 -5.63
N ASP A 71 -19.89 1.83 -4.64
CA ASP A 71 -18.72 1.45 -3.85
C ASP A 71 -19.10 0.38 -2.81
N GLU A 72 -18.33 -0.71 -2.74
CA GLU A 72 -18.54 -1.74 -1.71
C GLU A 72 -17.98 -1.33 -0.34
N GLU A 73 -18.75 -1.56 0.72
CA GLU A 73 -18.24 -1.54 2.08
C GLU A 73 -17.57 -2.89 2.41
N LEU A 74 -16.29 -2.83 2.80
CA LEU A 74 -15.51 -3.98 3.27
C LEU A 74 -15.38 -3.94 4.79
N ASP A 75 -15.83 -5.00 5.46
CA ASP A 75 -15.69 -5.19 6.89
C ASP A 75 -14.93 -6.49 7.19
N LEU A 76 -14.09 -6.48 8.21
CA LEU A 76 -13.50 -7.69 8.80
C LEU A 76 -14.12 -7.93 10.17
N LEU A 77 -14.76 -9.10 10.34
CA LEU A 77 -15.30 -9.56 11.61
C LEU A 77 -14.51 -10.79 12.06
N ILE A 78 -14.19 -10.88 13.34
CA ILE A 78 -13.48 -12.03 13.91
C ILE A 78 -14.43 -12.74 14.85
N GLU A 79 -15.01 -13.82 14.33
CA GLU A 79 -15.90 -14.70 15.09
C GLU A 79 -15.06 -15.82 15.71
N HIS A 80 -14.85 -15.75 17.03
CA HIS A 80 -14.18 -16.77 17.85
C HIS A 80 -12.66 -16.95 17.57
N PRO A 81 -11.89 -17.60 18.48
CA PRO A 81 -10.45 -17.72 18.27
C PRO A 81 -10.16 -18.65 17.09
N GLY A 82 -9.89 -18.06 15.92
CA GLY A 82 -9.46 -18.77 14.71
C GLY A 82 -10.40 -18.68 13.50
N GLY A 83 -11.47 -17.89 13.58
CA GLY A 83 -12.36 -17.56 12.46
C GLY A 83 -12.26 -16.08 12.08
N LEU A 84 -12.08 -15.80 10.79
CA LEU A 84 -12.12 -14.46 10.21
C LEU A 84 -13.22 -14.44 9.14
N GLU A 85 -14.10 -13.46 9.20
CA GLU A 85 -15.14 -13.22 8.22
C GLU A 85 -14.83 -11.91 7.49
N LEU A 86 -14.61 -12.00 6.17
CA LEU A 86 -14.58 -10.85 5.29
C LEU A 86 -15.99 -10.61 4.78
N VAL A 87 -16.53 -9.44 5.08
CA VAL A 87 -17.87 -9.03 4.72
C VAL A 87 -17.77 -8.00 3.60
N ILE A 88 -18.52 -8.23 2.54
CA ILE A 88 -18.70 -7.27 1.45
C ILE A 88 -20.18 -6.89 1.45
N SER A 89 -20.48 -5.61 1.60
CA SER A 89 -21.86 -5.11 1.59
C SER A 89 -22.05 -3.96 0.62
N TYR A 90 -23.18 -3.98 -0.06
CA TYR A 90 -23.64 -2.92 -0.96
C TYR A 90 -24.82 -2.19 -0.32
N PRO A 91 -24.81 -0.85 -0.27
CA PRO A 91 -26.00 -0.10 0.09
C PRO A 91 -27.07 -0.31 -0.99
N ASP A 92 -28.27 -0.71 -0.59
CA ASP A 92 -29.42 -0.88 -1.50
C ASP A 92 -30.68 -0.34 -0.81
N ASP A 93 -31.55 0.30 -1.59
CA ASP A 93 -32.80 0.95 -1.15
C ASP A 93 -33.76 -0.03 -0.45
N ARG A 94 -33.60 -1.35 -0.67
CA ARG A 94 -34.42 -2.43 -0.09
C ARG A 94 -33.74 -3.18 1.06
N GLY A 95 -32.51 -2.82 1.41
CA GLY A 95 -31.70 -3.43 2.47
C GLY A 95 -30.36 -3.96 1.94
N ASN A 96 -29.30 -3.89 2.76
CA ASN A 96 -27.94 -4.17 2.30
C ASN A 96 -27.77 -5.62 1.78
N ILE A 97 -27.37 -5.74 0.51
CA ILE A 97 -26.91 -7.01 -0.05
C ILE A 97 -25.54 -7.31 0.57
N ARG A 98 -25.42 -8.45 1.28
CA ARG A 98 -24.22 -8.80 2.05
C ARG A 98 -23.69 -10.18 1.66
N GLY A 99 -22.42 -10.24 1.31
CA GLY A 99 -21.65 -11.46 1.13
C GLY A 99 -20.68 -11.67 2.29
N CYS A 100 -20.67 -12.86 2.89
CA CYS A 100 -19.82 -13.20 4.02
C CYS A 100 -18.84 -14.31 3.65
N TYR A 101 -17.54 -14.03 3.66
CA TYR A 101 -16.49 -14.99 3.33
C TYR A 101 -15.76 -15.44 4.58
N LEU A 102 -15.95 -16.69 4.96
CA LEU A 102 -15.36 -17.27 6.16
C LEU A 102 -13.97 -17.86 5.87
N PHE A 103 -13.02 -17.55 6.75
CA PHE A 103 -11.65 -18.02 6.71
C PHE A 103 -11.26 -18.63 8.05
N SER A 104 -10.49 -19.71 7.99
CA SER A 104 -9.89 -20.33 9.17
C SER A 104 -8.44 -20.67 8.89
N LEU A 105 -7.53 -20.31 9.80
CA LEU A 105 -6.11 -20.66 9.67
C LEU A 105 -5.86 -22.17 9.81
N SER A 106 -6.85 -22.94 10.26
CA SER A 106 -6.80 -24.40 10.25
C SER A 106 -6.91 -25.01 8.84
N ASP A 107 -7.48 -24.27 7.89
CA ASP A 107 -7.59 -24.67 6.50
C ASP A 107 -6.38 -24.10 5.69
N PRO A 108 -5.55 -24.96 5.08
CA PRO A 108 -4.42 -24.51 4.25
C PRO A 108 -4.86 -23.65 3.05
N MET A 109 -6.04 -23.90 2.50
CA MET A 109 -6.59 -23.18 1.35
C MET A 109 -6.96 -21.76 1.78
N HIS A 110 -7.67 -21.60 2.89
CA HIS A 110 -7.98 -20.28 3.45
C HIS A 110 -6.71 -19.51 3.83
N SER A 111 -5.72 -20.19 4.39
CA SER A 111 -4.42 -19.59 4.70
C SER A 111 -3.69 -19.07 3.47
N TYR A 112 -3.74 -19.81 2.35
CA TYR A 112 -3.23 -19.35 1.07
C TYR A 112 -4.01 -18.14 0.56
N SER A 113 -5.34 -18.21 0.60
CA SER A 113 -6.23 -17.14 0.12
C SER A 113 -5.94 -15.82 0.83
N LEU A 114 -5.82 -15.84 2.16
CA LEU A 114 -5.49 -14.67 2.96
C LEU A 114 -4.09 -14.11 2.64
N LYS A 115 -3.08 -14.97 2.48
CA LYS A 115 -1.73 -14.53 2.08
C LYS A 115 -1.74 -13.89 0.69
N TRP A 116 -2.51 -14.46 -0.24
CA TRP A 116 -2.65 -13.93 -1.58
C TRP A 116 -3.34 -12.56 -1.58
N LEU A 117 -4.43 -12.39 -0.81
CA LEU A 117 -5.12 -11.10 -0.65
C LEU A 117 -4.17 -10.02 -0.14
N VAL A 118 -3.40 -10.33 0.91
CA VAL A 118 -2.40 -9.41 1.48
C VAL A 118 -1.31 -9.05 0.48
N THR A 119 -0.85 -10.02 -0.32
CA THR A 119 0.25 -9.82 -1.27
C THR A 119 -0.18 -8.99 -2.47
N ASN A 120 -1.39 -9.26 -2.99
CA ASN A 120 -1.88 -8.64 -4.22
C ASN A 120 -2.75 -7.39 -3.97
N LYS A 121 -3.20 -7.18 -2.72
CA LYS A 121 -4.03 -6.05 -2.26
C LYS A 121 -5.28 -5.83 -3.11
N ARG A 122 -5.86 -6.91 -3.62
CA ARG A 122 -7.08 -6.92 -4.44
C ARG A 122 -7.89 -8.18 -4.24
N LEU A 123 -9.14 -8.13 -4.66
CA LEU A 123 -10.07 -9.25 -4.73
C LEU A 123 -10.81 -9.22 -6.07
N ASN A 124 -10.98 -10.39 -6.67
CA ASN A 124 -11.79 -10.57 -7.88
C ASN A 124 -13.15 -11.13 -7.45
N ILE A 125 -14.23 -10.35 -7.60
CA ILE A 125 -15.60 -10.82 -7.32
C ILE A 125 -16.28 -11.17 -8.62
N TYR A 126 -16.77 -12.40 -8.72
CA TYR A 126 -17.65 -12.92 -9.76
C TYR A 126 -19.08 -12.88 -9.24
N TYR A 127 -19.92 -12.06 -9.86
CA TYR A 127 -21.33 -11.97 -9.51
C TYR A 127 -22.11 -13.04 -10.27
N ILE A 128 -22.78 -13.89 -9.51
CA ILE A 128 -23.51 -15.05 -10.01
C ILE A 128 -25.00 -14.82 -9.81
N VAL A 129 -25.80 -15.16 -10.81
CA VAL A 129 -27.26 -15.25 -10.71
C VAL A 129 -27.72 -16.64 -11.09
N LEU A 130 -28.86 -17.07 -10.55
CA LEU A 130 -29.54 -18.28 -10.99
C LEU A 130 -30.54 -17.91 -12.10
N TYR A 131 -30.26 -18.31 -13.34
CA TYR A 131 -31.09 -18.06 -14.50
C TYR A 131 -31.53 -19.38 -15.14
N GLU A 132 -32.85 -19.61 -15.25
CA GLU A 132 -33.43 -20.83 -15.86
C GLU A 132 -32.89 -22.16 -15.28
N GLY A 133 -32.49 -22.18 -14.00
CA GLY A 133 -31.95 -23.37 -13.34
C GLY A 133 -30.45 -23.57 -13.51
N GLU A 134 -29.75 -22.64 -14.15
CA GLU A 134 -28.29 -22.65 -14.28
C GLU A 134 -27.67 -21.42 -13.61
N TYR A 135 -26.49 -21.60 -13.02
CA TYR A 135 -25.75 -20.48 -12.42
C TYR A 135 -24.90 -19.77 -13.48
N VAL A 136 -25.13 -18.47 -13.65
CA VAL A 136 -24.51 -17.64 -14.69
C VAL A 136 -23.71 -16.51 -14.05
N CYS A 137 -22.47 -16.33 -14.48
CA CYS A 137 -21.66 -15.17 -14.15
C CYS A 137 -22.08 -13.97 -15.01
N THR A 138 -22.61 -12.93 -14.38
CA THR A 138 -23.12 -11.74 -15.06
C THR A 138 -22.15 -10.56 -15.03
N GLY A 139 -21.21 -10.56 -14.10
CA GLY A 139 -20.22 -9.50 -13.97
C GLY A 139 -19.00 -9.93 -13.16
N VAL A 140 -17.90 -9.21 -13.37
CA VAL A 140 -16.69 -9.35 -12.56
C VAL A 140 -16.21 -7.97 -12.14
N LYS A 141 -15.94 -7.77 -10.85
CA LYS A 141 -15.35 -6.54 -10.32
C LYS A 141 -14.05 -6.86 -9.59
N CYS A 142 -13.00 -6.12 -9.92
CA CYS A 142 -11.73 -6.16 -9.20
C CYS A 142 -11.73 -5.02 -8.18
N VAL A 143 -11.81 -5.37 -6.90
CA VAL A 143 -11.83 -4.38 -5.81
C VAL A 143 -10.45 -4.32 -5.18
N TYR A 144 -9.92 -3.13 -4.99
CA TYR A 144 -8.67 -2.94 -4.27
C TYR A 144 -8.94 -2.99 -2.76
N LEU A 145 -8.16 -3.80 -2.05
CA LEU A 145 -8.26 -3.85 -0.60
C LEU A 145 -7.70 -2.56 -0.01
N PRO A 146 -8.46 -1.87 0.85
CA PRO A 146 -7.89 -0.79 1.65
C PRO A 146 -6.67 -1.30 2.43
N GLU A 147 -5.61 -0.49 2.53
CA GLU A 147 -4.37 -0.86 3.25
C GLU A 147 -4.66 -1.30 4.69
N ILE A 148 -5.71 -0.73 5.29
CA ILE A 148 -6.15 -1.07 6.64
C ILE A 148 -6.63 -2.51 6.76
N VAL A 149 -7.39 -2.98 5.76
CA VAL A 149 -7.87 -4.36 5.67
C VAL A 149 -6.66 -5.28 5.47
N CYS A 150 -5.74 -4.95 4.56
CA CYS A 150 -4.50 -5.72 4.35
C CYS A 150 -3.69 -5.88 5.65
N TYR A 151 -3.60 -4.82 6.45
CA TYR A 151 -2.88 -4.83 7.72
C TYR A 151 -3.56 -5.73 8.77
N GLU A 152 -4.89 -5.70 8.88
CA GLU A 152 -5.62 -6.60 9.78
C GLU A 152 -5.46 -8.07 9.36
N LEU A 153 -5.52 -8.34 8.06
CA LEU A 153 -5.27 -9.68 7.51
C LEU A 153 -3.86 -10.17 7.86
N LEU A 154 -2.84 -9.31 7.76
CA LEU A 154 -1.46 -9.62 8.16
C LEU A 154 -1.37 -9.96 9.65
N ARG A 155 -1.99 -9.15 10.52
CA ARG A 155 -2.00 -9.43 11.97
C ARG A 155 -2.67 -10.75 12.28
N TYR A 156 -3.80 -11.02 11.64
CA TYR A 156 -4.51 -12.29 11.78
C TYR A 156 -3.63 -13.47 11.37
N LEU A 157 -2.95 -13.39 10.21
CA LEU A 157 -1.99 -14.40 9.73
C LEU A 157 -0.80 -14.61 10.69
N GLU A 158 -0.36 -13.57 11.39
CA GLU A 158 0.72 -13.61 12.38
C GLU A 158 0.24 -14.08 13.77
N GLY A 159 -1.05 -14.38 13.94
CA GLY A 159 -1.63 -14.74 15.23
C GLY A 159 -1.70 -13.58 16.24
N LYS A 160 -1.56 -12.34 15.76
CA LYS A 160 -1.68 -11.13 16.57
C LYS A 160 -3.16 -10.76 16.76
N LYS A 161 -3.48 -10.17 17.91
CA LYS A 161 -4.81 -9.60 18.17
C LYS A 161 -5.17 -8.57 17.09
N PRO A 162 -6.37 -8.62 16.50
CA PRO A 162 -6.81 -7.63 15.53
C PRO A 162 -6.93 -6.23 16.16
N LEU A 163 -6.66 -5.19 15.38
CA LEU A 163 -6.93 -3.81 15.78
C LEU A 163 -8.21 -3.37 15.07
N LEU A 164 -9.31 -3.29 15.80
CA LEU A 164 -10.59 -2.82 15.27
C LEU A 164 -10.47 -1.40 14.71
N PHE A 165 -11.24 -1.08 13.66
CA PHE A 165 -11.35 0.28 13.13
C PHE A 165 -12.75 0.85 13.36
N PRO A 166 -12.85 2.17 13.65
CA PRO A 166 -14.13 2.82 13.86
C PRO A 166 -14.76 3.19 12.52
N LYS A 167 -16.09 3.15 12.46
CA LYS A 167 -16.85 3.66 11.32
C LYS A 167 -17.23 5.12 11.59
N PHE A 168 -16.71 6.02 10.78
CA PHE A 168 -17.07 7.44 10.86
C PHE A 168 -18.41 7.68 10.19
N HIS A 169 -19.21 8.55 10.79
CA HIS A 169 -20.42 9.07 10.17
C HIS A 169 -20.07 9.95 8.96
N ASN A 170 -20.92 9.93 7.94
CA ASN A 170 -20.71 10.71 6.70
C ASN A 170 -20.81 12.23 6.92
N HIS A 171 -21.54 12.65 7.95
CA HIS A 171 -21.67 14.04 8.35
C HIS A 171 -20.70 14.40 9.48
N SER A 172 -20.06 15.56 9.36
CA SER A 172 -19.33 16.24 10.43
C SER A 172 -20.31 16.99 11.34
N LEU A 173 -19.91 17.21 12.59
CA LEU A 173 -20.57 18.12 13.53
C LEU A 173 -19.81 19.45 13.57
N SER A 174 -20.54 20.55 13.74
CA SER A 174 -19.94 21.85 14.06
C SER A 174 -19.44 21.87 15.51
N ASP A 175 -18.44 22.70 15.77
CA ASP A 175 -17.95 23.04 17.11
C ASP A 175 -18.97 23.67 18.07
N GLU A 176 -20.19 24.01 17.62
CA GLU A 176 -21.30 24.42 18.50
C GLU A 176 -21.62 23.39 19.59
N VAL A 177 -21.30 22.11 19.37
CA VAL A 177 -21.45 21.07 20.40
C VAL A 177 -20.46 21.23 21.56
N LEU A 178 -19.39 22.00 21.38
CA LEU A 178 -18.34 22.27 22.37
C LEU A 178 -18.69 23.54 23.17
N THR A 179 -19.75 23.47 23.96
CA THR A 179 -20.18 24.58 24.84
C THR A 179 -19.08 24.96 25.82
N GLU A 180 -19.09 26.20 26.32
CA GLU A 180 -18.09 26.66 27.30
C GLU A 180 -18.03 25.75 28.54
N GLU A 181 -19.19 25.28 29.02
CA GLU A 181 -19.26 24.29 30.10
C GLU A 181 -18.46 23.02 29.77
N ARG A 182 -18.62 22.49 28.56
CA ARG A 182 -17.90 21.27 28.11
C ARG A 182 -16.40 21.51 27.90
N LEU A 183 -16.01 22.70 27.45
CA LEU A 183 -14.59 23.06 27.31
C LEU A 183 -13.87 23.13 28.67
N ARG A 184 -14.59 23.51 29.74
CA ARG A 184 -14.04 23.60 31.10
C ARG A 184 -14.09 22.28 31.88
N ARG A 185 -14.77 21.27 31.37
CA ARG A 185 -14.89 19.96 32.04
C ARG A 185 -13.57 19.22 32.06
N GLU A 186 -13.33 18.53 33.16
CA GLU A 186 -12.24 17.57 33.28
C GLU A 186 -12.53 16.30 32.47
N ALA A 187 -11.45 15.63 32.10
CA ALA A 187 -11.42 14.49 31.20
C ALA A 187 -10.38 13.48 31.69
N TRP A 188 -10.51 12.23 31.23
CA TRP A 188 -9.40 11.28 31.35
C TRP A 188 -8.34 11.61 30.32
N GLY A 189 -7.16 12.07 30.76
CA GLY A 189 -5.96 12.23 29.93
C GLY A 189 -5.09 10.98 29.99
N PHE A 190 -4.55 10.55 28.85
CA PHE A 190 -3.69 9.38 28.68
C PHE A 190 -2.39 9.82 28.01
N TYR A 191 -1.25 9.43 28.58
CA TYR A 191 0.06 9.95 28.15
C TYR A 191 0.98 8.86 27.63
N LEU A 192 1.46 9.05 26.40
CA LEU A 192 2.41 8.18 25.71
C LEU A 192 3.74 8.91 25.57
N ASP A 193 4.83 8.31 26.05
CA ASP A 193 6.18 8.86 25.90
C ASP A 193 6.64 8.74 24.43
N TYR A 194 6.36 9.79 23.66
CA TYR A 194 6.64 9.83 22.23
C TYR A 194 8.16 9.89 21.96
N THR A 195 8.92 10.57 22.81
CA THR A 195 10.38 10.65 22.68
C THR A 195 11.02 9.27 22.87
N GLY A 196 10.62 8.54 23.91
CA GLY A 196 11.06 7.15 24.13
C GLY A 196 10.67 6.24 22.97
N MET A 197 9.44 6.36 22.47
CA MET A 197 8.96 5.56 21.34
C MET A 197 9.76 5.83 20.07
N LYS A 198 9.96 7.10 19.71
CA LYS A 198 10.75 7.51 18.55
C LYS A 198 12.19 7.01 18.66
N SER A 199 12.78 7.05 19.85
CA SER A 199 14.14 6.55 20.08
C SER A 199 14.24 5.03 19.90
N ARG A 200 13.24 4.25 20.36
CA ARG A 200 13.22 2.80 20.21
C ARG A 200 13.01 2.36 18.76
N ILE A 201 12.13 3.05 18.03
CA ILE A 201 11.75 2.68 16.65
C ILE A 201 12.76 3.21 15.63
N GLY A 202 13.37 4.36 15.89
CA GLY A 202 14.30 5.03 14.97
C GLY A 202 13.60 5.80 13.83
N SER A 203 12.27 5.89 13.85
CA SER A 203 11.46 6.57 12.82
C SER A 203 10.29 7.30 13.48
N SER A 204 10.16 8.60 13.22
CA SER A 204 9.03 9.40 13.70
C SER A 204 7.71 8.98 13.05
N THR A 205 7.76 8.65 11.75
CA THR A 205 6.57 8.26 10.98
C THR A 205 5.98 6.97 11.53
N ASP A 206 6.82 5.98 11.81
CA ASP A 206 6.36 4.68 12.30
C ASP A 206 5.85 4.77 13.74
N ALA A 207 6.47 5.64 14.57
CA ALA A 207 5.98 5.96 15.90
C ALA A 207 4.58 6.61 15.87
N GLU A 208 4.39 7.63 15.04
CA GLU A 208 3.08 8.29 14.86
C GLU A 208 2.02 7.32 14.33
N GLU A 209 2.40 6.41 13.44
CA GLU A 209 1.52 5.38 12.89
C GLU A 209 1.07 4.38 13.97
N ILE A 210 1.99 3.91 14.82
CA ILE A 210 1.65 3.03 15.94
C ILE A 210 0.66 3.70 16.88
N ILE A 211 0.92 4.96 17.27
CA ILE A 211 0.02 5.72 18.14
C ILE A 211 -1.36 5.87 17.49
N SER A 212 -1.40 6.31 16.23
CA SER A 212 -2.66 6.53 15.50
C SER A 212 -3.50 5.26 15.39
N ARG A 213 -2.87 4.10 15.17
CA ARG A 213 -3.56 2.81 15.11
C ARG A 213 -4.21 2.40 16.44
N HIS A 214 -3.51 2.58 17.56
CA HIS A 214 -4.10 2.28 18.87
C HIS A 214 -5.21 3.27 19.24
N ILE A 215 -5.09 4.54 18.83
CA ILE A 215 -6.16 5.52 18.96
C ILE A 215 -7.40 5.10 18.19
N LEU A 216 -7.26 4.72 16.91
CA LEU A 216 -8.37 4.21 16.11
C LEU A 216 -8.98 2.95 16.72
N HIS A 217 -8.15 2.03 17.21
CA HIS A 217 -8.62 0.85 17.94
C HIS A 217 -9.44 1.21 19.19
N GLY A 218 -8.96 2.17 19.98
CA GLY A 218 -9.68 2.67 21.15
C GLY A 218 -11.03 3.27 20.79
N LEU A 219 -11.06 4.11 19.76
CA LEU A 219 -12.31 4.69 19.23
C LEU A 219 -13.28 3.60 18.76
N ALA A 220 -12.80 2.57 18.07
CA ALA A 220 -13.63 1.45 17.62
C ALA A 220 -14.20 0.65 18.79
N CYS A 221 -13.40 0.39 19.82
CA CYS A 221 -13.83 -0.28 21.05
C CYS A 221 -14.90 0.52 21.79
N LEU A 222 -14.72 1.85 21.89
CA LEU A 222 -15.72 2.75 22.48
C LEU A 222 -17.01 2.76 21.65
N GLN A 223 -16.90 2.88 20.33
CA GLN A 223 -18.02 2.91 19.39
C GLN A 223 -18.88 1.63 19.46
N ARG A 224 -18.23 0.46 19.54
CA ARG A 224 -18.90 -0.85 19.59
C ARG A 224 -19.36 -1.25 21.00
N SER A 225 -19.07 -0.43 22.01
CA SER A 225 -19.37 -0.74 23.40
C SER A 225 -20.89 -0.82 23.64
N ARG A 226 -21.31 -1.85 24.37
CA ARG A 226 -22.70 -2.01 24.83
C ARG A 226 -22.93 -1.47 26.25
N ARG A 227 -21.90 -0.89 26.88
CA ARG A 227 -21.99 -0.39 28.26
C ARG A 227 -22.86 0.88 28.28
N PRO A 228 -23.92 0.97 29.12
CA PRO A 228 -24.86 2.10 29.11
C PRO A 228 -24.18 3.47 29.25
N LYS A 229 -23.24 3.61 30.19
CA LYS A 229 -22.43 4.83 30.37
C LYS A 229 -21.65 5.28 29.13
N ILE A 230 -21.28 4.38 28.23
CA ILE A 230 -20.58 4.74 26.99
C ILE A 230 -21.58 5.07 25.88
N LYS A 231 -22.68 4.31 25.83
CA LYS A 231 -23.70 4.43 24.79
C LYS A 231 -24.56 5.69 24.94
N GLU A 232 -24.89 6.05 26.18
CA GLU A 232 -25.78 7.18 26.53
C GLU A 232 -25.02 8.50 26.66
N ASP A 233 -23.71 8.45 26.84
CA ASP A 233 -22.87 9.65 26.98
C ASP A 233 -22.47 10.23 25.61
N MET A 234 -22.23 11.53 25.60
CA MET A 234 -21.62 12.24 24.47
C MET A 234 -20.13 12.39 24.74
N LEU A 235 -19.34 11.42 24.28
CA LEU A 235 -17.90 11.43 24.50
C LEU A 235 -17.22 12.32 23.47
N ILE A 236 -16.31 13.17 23.92
CA ILE A 236 -15.46 13.98 23.06
C ILE A 236 -14.03 13.47 23.24
N PHE A 237 -13.42 13.08 22.12
CA PHE A 237 -12.05 12.61 22.06
C PHE A 237 -11.14 13.76 21.61
N TRP A 238 -10.09 14.00 22.39
CA TRP A 238 -9.14 15.07 22.19
C TRP A 238 -7.75 14.49 22.02
N VAL A 239 -6.90 15.24 21.31
CA VAL A 239 -5.47 14.92 21.14
C VAL A 239 -4.64 16.15 21.49
N GLY A 240 -3.45 15.93 22.02
CA GLY A 240 -2.51 17.00 22.35
C GLY A 240 -1.07 16.50 22.34
N ARG A 241 -0.14 17.45 22.45
CA ARG A 241 1.27 17.17 22.64
C ARG A 241 1.77 18.01 23.81
N LYS A 242 2.61 17.41 24.65
CA LYS A 242 3.11 18.03 25.88
C LYS A 242 4.59 17.74 26.03
N ILE A 243 5.36 18.73 26.47
CA ILE A 243 6.73 18.50 26.93
C ILE A 243 6.69 18.38 28.45
N SER A 244 7.27 17.30 28.99
CA SER A 244 7.43 17.12 30.42
C SER A 244 8.77 16.47 30.73
N LEU A 245 9.20 16.53 31.99
CA LEU A 245 10.39 15.83 32.43
C LEU A 245 10.07 14.35 32.61
N ASN A 246 10.90 13.48 32.05
CA ASN A 246 10.81 12.05 32.31
C ASN A 246 11.34 11.71 33.72
N PRO A 247 11.26 10.45 34.19
CA PRO A 247 11.74 10.08 35.53
C PRO A 247 13.23 10.34 35.82
N HIS A 248 14.02 10.74 34.81
CA HIS A 248 15.44 11.10 34.92
C HIS A 248 15.67 12.61 34.78
N ASP A 249 14.61 13.43 34.91
CA ASP A 249 14.64 14.88 34.74
C ASP A 249 15.09 15.35 33.35
N ILE A 250 14.91 14.52 32.33
CA ILE A 250 15.22 14.87 30.94
C ILE A 250 13.92 15.27 30.23
N PRO A 251 13.86 16.44 29.55
CA PRO A 251 12.71 16.84 28.76
C PRO A 251 12.36 15.78 27.70
N SER A 252 11.09 15.39 27.68
CA SER A 252 10.53 14.41 26.74
C SER A 252 9.18 14.90 26.24
N GLU A 253 8.97 14.79 24.94
CA GLU A 253 7.69 15.01 24.29
C GLU A 253 6.77 13.79 24.54
N TYR A 254 5.55 14.08 24.94
CA TYR A 254 4.45 13.16 25.17
C TYR A 254 3.35 13.40 24.16
N TYR A 255 2.81 12.31 23.62
CA TYR A 255 1.55 12.35 22.90
C TYR A 255 0.42 12.11 23.91
N SER A 256 -0.53 13.03 23.96
CA SER A 256 -1.64 13.00 24.92
C SER A 256 -2.95 12.75 24.21
N VAL A 257 -3.78 11.90 24.81
CA VAL A 257 -5.16 11.64 24.38
C VAL A 257 -6.07 11.99 25.54
N TYR A 258 -7.19 12.67 25.29
CA TYR A 258 -8.17 12.97 26.33
C TYR A 258 -9.57 12.52 25.95
N LEU A 259 -10.34 12.09 26.93
CA LEU A 259 -11.76 11.74 26.77
C LEU A 259 -12.59 12.47 27.81
N SER A 260 -13.37 13.44 27.34
CA SER A 260 -14.38 14.11 28.14
C SER A 260 -15.76 13.56 27.78
N GLY A 261 -16.73 13.77 28.67
CA GLY A 261 -18.11 13.33 28.48
C GLY A 261 -19.03 14.02 29.46
N ASP A 262 -20.33 13.93 29.20
CA ASP A 262 -21.35 14.51 30.04
C ASP A 262 -21.55 13.69 31.34
N LEU A 263 -21.25 12.38 31.32
CA LEU A 263 -21.51 11.43 32.40
C LEU A 263 -20.23 10.88 33.08
N LEU A 264 -19.04 11.33 32.69
CA LEU A 264 -17.77 10.92 33.29
C LEU A 264 -17.58 11.56 34.67
N SER A 265 -16.96 10.83 35.62
CA SER A 265 -16.93 11.25 37.03
C SER A 265 -15.56 11.17 37.72
N GLY A 266 -14.46 11.04 36.97
CA GLY A 266 -13.07 11.03 37.49
C GLY A 266 -12.71 9.91 38.48
N HIS A 267 -13.66 9.03 38.83
CA HIS A 267 -13.45 7.94 39.77
C HIS A 267 -12.85 6.72 39.07
N ALA A 268 -11.54 6.53 39.28
CA ALA A 268 -10.69 5.55 38.63
C ALA A 268 -11.25 4.11 38.52
N SER A 269 -12.00 3.65 39.52
CA SER A 269 -12.51 2.26 39.59
C SER A 269 -13.91 2.06 39.01
N ARG A 270 -14.56 3.12 38.51
CA ARG A 270 -15.98 3.09 38.10
C ARG A 270 -16.24 3.66 36.70
N ASP A 271 -15.18 3.97 35.98
CA ASP A 271 -15.28 4.58 34.66
C ASP A 271 -14.96 3.57 33.55
N PRO A 272 -15.99 3.05 32.86
CA PRO A 272 -15.78 2.07 31.81
C PRO A 272 -15.04 2.63 30.60
N VAL A 273 -15.07 3.95 30.36
CA VAL A 273 -14.34 4.60 29.25
C VAL A 273 -12.85 4.55 29.52
N ARG A 274 -12.44 4.90 30.76
CA ARG A 274 -11.04 4.81 31.19
C ARG A 274 -10.49 3.41 30.98
N HIS A 275 -11.17 2.39 31.50
CA HIS A 275 -10.69 1.01 31.44
C HIS A 275 -10.50 0.52 29.99
N VAL A 276 -11.42 0.86 29.08
CA VAL A 276 -11.27 0.50 27.66
C VAL A 276 -10.01 1.12 27.07
N MET A 277 -9.74 2.39 27.37
CA MET A 277 -8.58 3.08 26.83
C MET A 277 -7.26 2.68 27.48
N GLU A 278 -7.25 2.38 28.78
CA GLU A 278 -6.08 1.82 29.46
C GLU A 278 -5.73 0.44 28.91
N GLU A 279 -6.73 -0.40 28.62
CA GLU A 279 -6.51 -1.71 28.00
C GLU A 279 -5.88 -1.56 26.60
N VAL A 280 -6.39 -0.63 25.80
CA VAL A 280 -5.91 -0.39 24.43
C VAL A 280 -4.54 0.27 24.41
N LEU A 281 -4.36 1.38 25.12
CA LEU A 281 -3.12 2.15 25.11
C LEU A 281 -2.03 1.48 25.96
N GLY A 282 -2.40 0.67 26.95
CA GLY A 282 -1.47 -0.12 27.75
C GLY A 282 -0.75 -1.22 26.97
N GLU A 283 -1.21 -1.58 25.77
CA GLU A 283 -0.47 -2.44 24.85
C GLU A 283 0.82 -1.74 24.32
N ILE A 284 0.89 -0.42 24.41
CA ILE A 284 2.07 0.37 24.03
C ILE A 284 3.05 0.43 25.23
N PRO A 285 4.29 -0.05 25.08
CA PRO A 285 5.29 -0.03 26.17
C PRO A 285 5.56 1.37 26.75
N GLU A 286 5.42 2.41 25.93
CA GLU A 286 5.64 3.81 26.28
C GLU A 286 4.44 4.49 26.97
N TYR A 287 3.35 3.76 27.25
CA TYR A 287 2.24 4.28 28.03
C TYR A 287 2.66 4.55 29.49
N ARG A 288 2.48 5.79 29.95
CA ARG A 288 2.92 6.22 31.30
C ARG A 288 1.79 6.32 32.33
N GLY A 289 0.53 6.33 31.89
CA GLY A 289 -0.62 6.36 32.77
C GLY A 289 -1.68 7.36 32.35
N SER A 290 -2.66 7.54 33.24
CA SER A 290 -3.80 8.43 33.04
C SER A 290 -3.97 9.46 34.16
N SER A 291 -4.44 10.65 33.84
CA SER A 291 -4.80 11.71 34.81
C SER A 291 -6.25 12.16 34.60
N TRP A 292 -6.80 12.88 35.59
CA TRP A 292 -8.07 13.57 35.46
C TRP A 292 -7.76 15.06 35.34
N VAL A 293 -7.96 15.63 34.14
CA VAL A 293 -7.48 16.98 33.79
C VAL A 293 -8.39 17.63 32.77
N CYS A 294 -8.48 18.96 32.75
CA CYS A 294 -9.13 19.70 31.68
C CYS A 294 -8.29 19.61 30.38
N PRO A 295 -8.81 19.07 29.25
CA PRO A 295 -8.05 18.96 28.01
C PRO A 295 -7.51 20.31 27.52
N VAL A 296 -8.32 21.36 27.63
CA VAL A 296 -7.94 22.71 27.18
C VAL A 296 -6.74 23.25 27.96
N ALA A 297 -6.63 22.92 29.25
CA ALA A 297 -5.50 23.31 30.10
C ALA A 297 -4.16 22.69 29.66
N GLU A 298 -4.20 21.58 28.92
CA GLU A 298 -3.03 20.93 28.33
C GLU A 298 -3.01 21.06 26.79
N GLU A 299 -3.62 22.12 26.28
CA GLU A 299 -3.69 22.46 24.85
C GLU A 299 -4.30 21.36 23.96
N GLY A 300 -5.20 20.55 24.54
CA GLY A 300 -5.92 19.51 23.83
C GLY A 300 -6.84 20.06 22.74
N VAL A 301 -6.84 19.41 21.59
CA VAL A 301 -7.69 19.75 20.44
C VAL A 301 -8.70 18.62 20.23
N PRO A 302 -10.01 18.90 20.17
CA PRO A 302 -11.02 17.89 19.98
C PRO A 302 -10.99 17.40 18.53
N LEU A 303 -11.05 16.08 18.35
CA LEU A 303 -10.91 15.44 17.05
C LEU A 303 -12.24 14.81 16.59
N VAL A 304 -12.89 14.08 17.49
CA VAL A 304 -14.10 13.31 17.19
C VAL A 304 -15.07 13.30 18.37
N VAL A 305 -16.35 13.11 18.06
CA VAL A 305 -17.42 12.93 19.03
C VAL A 305 -18.04 11.56 18.85
N ILE A 306 -18.21 10.81 19.94
CA ILE A 306 -18.99 9.57 19.95
C ILE A 306 -20.34 9.88 20.58
N ARG A 307 -21.41 9.61 19.83
CA ARG A 307 -22.78 9.74 20.33
C ARG A 307 -23.65 8.64 19.73
N ASN A 308 -24.40 7.91 20.57
CA ASN A 308 -25.28 6.83 20.13
C ASN A 308 -24.58 5.78 19.24
N ASN A 309 -23.34 5.40 19.57
CA ASN A 309 -22.48 4.49 18.77
C ASN A 309 -22.10 5.00 17.37
N HIS A 310 -22.34 6.27 17.06
CA HIS A 310 -21.83 6.93 15.87
C HIS A 310 -20.63 7.80 16.21
N LEU A 311 -19.61 7.76 15.36
CA LEU A 311 -18.40 8.55 15.49
C LEU A 311 -18.43 9.71 14.48
N TYR A 312 -18.48 10.94 14.96
CA TYR A 312 -18.57 12.15 14.13
C TYR A 312 -17.26 12.92 14.15
N ARG A 313 -16.88 13.49 13.00
CA ARG A 313 -15.77 14.45 12.90
C ARG A 313 -16.25 15.84 13.35
N LEU A 314 -15.35 16.67 13.86
CA LEU A 314 -15.67 18.02 14.32
C LEU A 314 -15.04 19.09 13.43
N GLU A 315 -15.85 20.00 12.88
CA GLU A 315 -15.38 21.19 12.16
C GLU A 315 -15.16 22.34 13.14
N LEU A 316 -13.88 22.68 13.38
CA LEU A 316 -13.49 23.71 14.34
C LEU A 316 -13.43 25.09 13.69
N SER A 317 -14.17 26.05 14.26
CA SER A 317 -14.20 27.43 13.81
C SER A 317 -13.20 28.31 14.59
N PRO A 318 -12.93 29.54 14.12
CA PRO A 318 -12.15 30.51 14.89
C PRO A 318 -12.72 30.78 16.29
N ASN A 319 -14.04 30.62 16.49
CA ASN A 319 -14.69 30.83 17.78
C ASN A 319 -14.21 29.82 18.81
N PHE A 320 -14.10 28.53 18.44
CA PHE A 320 -13.53 27.50 19.30
C PHE A 320 -12.13 27.88 19.78
N TYR A 321 -11.24 28.26 18.85
CA TYR A 321 -9.86 28.62 19.21
C TYR A 321 -9.78 29.83 20.13
N ASN A 322 -10.64 30.83 19.92
CA ASN A 322 -10.72 31.99 20.79
C ASN A 322 -11.21 31.60 22.21
N SER A 323 -12.30 30.83 22.31
CA SER A 323 -12.81 30.35 23.60
C SER A 323 -11.81 29.46 24.33
N ALA A 324 -11.15 28.53 23.62
CA ALA A 324 -10.13 27.66 24.19
C ALA A 324 -8.92 28.47 24.69
N HIS A 325 -8.48 29.49 23.94
CA HIS A 325 -7.40 30.38 24.38
C HIS A 325 -7.75 31.14 25.67
N LEU A 326 -8.96 31.70 25.77
CA LEU A 326 -9.40 32.40 26.97
C LEU A 326 -9.44 31.48 28.19
N ILE A 327 -10.00 30.28 28.04
CA ILE A 327 -10.04 29.27 29.10
C ILE A 327 -8.63 28.83 29.48
N PHE A 328 -7.73 28.62 28.51
CA PHE A 328 -6.33 28.29 28.77
C PHE A 328 -5.64 29.39 29.59
N GLN A 329 -5.90 30.66 29.28
CA GLN A 329 -5.34 31.78 30.04
C GLN A 329 -5.84 31.81 31.48
N GLU A 330 -7.13 31.59 31.70
CA GLU A 330 -7.73 31.59 33.04
C GLU A 330 -7.25 30.40 33.89
N CYS A 331 -7.12 29.22 33.29
CA CYS A 331 -6.87 27.99 34.02
C CYS A 331 -5.40 27.61 34.11
N SER A 332 -4.54 28.02 33.15
CA SER A 332 -3.22 27.40 32.96
C SER A 332 -2.26 28.26 32.14
N LEU A 333 -1.99 29.50 32.58
CA LEU A 333 -0.87 30.30 32.06
C LEU A 333 0.44 29.91 32.80
N PRO A 334 1.37 29.15 32.19
CA PRO A 334 2.56 28.69 32.89
C PRO A 334 3.55 29.82 33.21
N HIS A 335 3.62 30.85 32.36
CA HIS A 335 4.43 32.05 32.58
C HIS A 335 4.01 33.21 31.66
N THR A 336 4.39 34.43 32.02
CA THR A 336 4.20 35.61 31.18
C THR A 336 4.89 35.44 29.83
N GLY A 337 4.18 35.69 28.74
CA GLY A 337 4.72 35.60 27.37
C GLY A 337 4.68 34.21 26.74
N TYR A 338 4.12 33.19 27.41
CA TYR A 338 3.83 31.91 26.77
C TYR A 338 2.79 32.09 25.66
N GLN A 339 3.09 31.63 24.45
CA GLN A 339 2.14 31.62 23.34
C GLN A 339 1.53 30.23 23.22
N SER A 340 0.26 30.10 23.56
CA SER A 340 -0.47 28.84 23.40
C SER A 340 -0.68 28.48 21.92
N TYR A 341 -0.81 27.18 21.63
CA TYR A 341 -1.19 26.65 20.32
C TYR A 341 -2.46 27.31 19.77
N TYR A 342 -3.47 27.55 20.61
CA TYR A 342 -4.71 28.21 20.19
C TYR A 342 -4.46 29.64 19.66
N GLN A 343 -3.57 30.38 20.33
CA GLN A 343 -3.17 31.73 19.92
C GLN A 343 -2.34 31.71 18.63
N GLU A 344 -1.47 30.72 18.45
CA GLU A 344 -0.71 30.52 17.22
C GLU A 344 -1.64 30.30 16.02
N VAL A 345 -2.64 29.42 16.15
CA VAL A 345 -3.63 29.16 15.10
C VAL A 345 -4.42 30.43 14.73
N LEU A 346 -4.90 31.18 15.73
CA LEU A 346 -5.59 32.45 15.50
C LEU A 346 -4.71 33.47 14.77
N SER A 347 -3.43 33.56 15.12
CA SER A 347 -2.48 34.51 14.52
C SER A 347 -2.09 34.18 13.08
N THR A 348 -2.01 32.88 12.74
CA THR A 348 -1.61 32.42 11.41
C THR A 348 -2.79 32.30 10.44
N GLY A 349 -4.02 32.28 10.96
CA GLY A 349 -5.24 32.04 10.17
C GLY A 349 -5.33 30.64 9.58
N LYS A 350 -4.43 29.72 9.97
CA LYS A 350 -4.42 28.32 9.53
C LYS A 350 -5.31 27.50 10.44
N TYR A 351 -6.63 27.68 10.30
CA TYR A 351 -7.60 26.91 11.05
C TYR A 351 -7.55 25.44 10.64
N ASN A 352 -7.62 24.50 11.60
CA ASN A 352 -8.00 23.13 11.25
C ASN A 352 -9.45 23.18 10.78
N ARG A 353 -9.65 23.42 9.49
CA ARG A 353 -10.73 22.70 8.80
C ARG A 353 -10.44 21.26 9.10
N SER A 354 -11.39 20.55 9.69
CA SER A 354 -11.25 19.15 10.03
C SER A 354 -11.21 18.25 8.81
N ASN A 355 -10.30 18.54 7.90
CA ASN A 355 -9.28 17.57 7.58
C ASN A 355 -8.53 17.27 8.90
N ALA A 356 -9.19 16.60 9.85
CA ALA A 356 -8.46 15.55 10.54
C ALA A 356 -7.73 14.86 9.40
N LYS A 357 -6.40 14.85 9.42
CA LYS A 357 -5.69 13.85 8.65
C LYS A 357 -6.20 12.54 9.24
N ILE A 358 -7.35 12.07 8.74
CA ILE A 358 -7.48 10.67 8.47
C ILE A 358 -6.20 10.46 7.68
N TYR A 359 -5.29 9.65 8.21
CA TYR A 359 -4.53 8.84 7.29
C TYR A 359 -5.57 7.90 6.65
N THR A 360 -6.47 8.45 5.83
CA THR A 360 -6.90 7.78 4.63
C THR A 360 -5.56 7.59 3.96
N PHE A 361 -5.05 6.37 3.96
CA PHE A 361 -3.90 6.01 3.13
C PHE A 361 -3.97 6.63 1.71
N PRO A 362 -5.16 6.94 1.12
CA PRO A 362 -5.28 7.75 -0.10
C PRO A 362 -4.64 9.15 -0.08
N ASP A 363 -4.61 9.88 1.03
CA ASP A 363 -3.94 11.20 1.05
C ASP A 363 -2.42 11.06 1.10
N LYS A 364 -1.86 9.87 1.42
CA LYS A 364 -0.46 9.55 1.14
C LYS A 364 -0.23 9.05 -0.29
N SER A 365 -1.26 8.76 -1.08
CA SER A 365 -1.16 8.49 -2.52
C SER A 365 -1.18 9.77 -3.35
N ARG A 366 -1.85 10.83 -2.86
CA ARG A 366 -1.82 12.17 -3.47
C ARG A 366 -0.78 13.12 -2.85
N ASP A 367 -0.43 13.01 -1.57
CA ASP A 367 0.72 13.75 -0.97
C ASP A 367 2.08 13.06 -1.16
N LYS A 368 2.12 11.83 -1.71
CA LYS A 368 3.30 11.34 -2.46
C LYS A 368 3.22 11.68 -3.95
N GLY A 369 2.49 12.73 -4.30
CA GLY A 369 2.16 13.04 -5.69
C GLY A 369 1.73 14.47 -5.99
N VAL A 370 1.81 15.45 -5.08
CA VAL A 370 1.84 16.87 -5.43
C VAL A 370 2.69 17.59 -4.40
N GLN A 371 4.01 17.55 -4.58
CA GLN A 371 4.78 18.75 -4.26
C GLN A 371 4.19 19.84 -5.14
N THR A 372 3.63 20.88 -4.51
CA THR A 372 3.53 22.17 -5.17
C THR A 372 4.87 22.42 -5.83
N LEU A 373 4.84 22.54 -7.16
CA LEU A 373 5.95 22.99 -7.98
C LEU A 373 6.44 24.30 -7.40
N ASP A 374 7.40 24.23 -6.49
CA ASP A 374 8.37 25.26 -6.13
C ASP A 374 9.34 24.61 -5.12
N GLU A 375 10.51 24.23 -5.65
CA GLU A 375 11.76 23.94 -4.93
C GLU A 375 11.90 22.60 -4.18
N VAL A 376 12.09 21.50 -4.91
CA VAL A 376 12.71 20.28 -4.35
C VAL A 376 14.10 20.09 -4.93
N LYS A 377 15.10 20.13 -4.03
CA LYS A 377 16.48 19.77 -4.35
C LYS A 377 16.52 18.32 -4.84
N PRO A 378 17.17 18.03 -5.99
CA PRO A 378 17.36 16.66 -6.46
C PRO A 378 18.14 15.85 -5.41
N PHE A 379 17.82 14.56 -5.27
CA PHE A 379 18.57 13.64 -4.41
C PHE A 379 20.06 13.72 -4.76
N SER A 380 20.91 13.83 -3.73
CA SER A 380 22.35 13.75 -3.97
C SER A 380 22.72 12.31 -4.37
N ARG A 381 23.85 12.13 -5.08
CA ARG A 381 24.40 10.80 -5.42
C ARG A 381 24.47 9.88 -4.19
N GLY A 382 24.85 10.42 -3.03
CA GLY A 382 24.95 9.66 -1.78
C GLY A 382 23.60 9.17 -1.25
N ASP A 383 22.55 9.98 -1.36
CA ASP A 383 21.21 9.59 -0.90
C ASP A 383 20.64 8.45 -1.76
N LEU A 384 20.85 8.51 -3.07
CA LEU A 384 20.43 7.47 -4.01
C LEU A 384 21.17 6.15 -3.78
N LEU A 385 22.50 6.21 -3.60
CA LEU A 385 23.29 5.02 -3.31
C LEU A 385 22.91 4.39 -1.96
N ASN A 386 22.65 5.19 -0.92
CA ASN A 386 22.17 4.67 0.36
C ASN A 386 20.82 3.93 0.21
N ILE A 387 19.87 4.52 -0.53
CA ILE A 387 18.55 3.89 -0.78
C ILE A 387 18.71 2.58 -1.56
N ILE A 388 19.65 2.52 -2.51
CA ILE A 388 19.97 1.30 -3.27
C ILE A 388 20.62 0.27 -2.34
N GLU A 389 21.56 0.66 -1.48
CA GLU A 389 22.22 -0.23 -0.53
C GLU A 389 21.24 -0.89 0.45
N GLU A 390 20.17 -0.19 0.86
CA GLU A 390 19.10 -0.76 1.69
C GLU A 390 18.42 -1.98 1.04
N GLY A 391 18.35 -2.04 -0.29
CA GLY A 391 17.88 -3.22 -1.03
C GLY A 391 16.40 -3.56 -0.92
N ARG A 392 15.56 -2.63 -0.45
CA ARG A 392 14.11 -2.84 -0.35
C ARG A 392 13.46 -2.67 -1.72
N GLU A 393 12.73 -3.69 -2.19
CA GLU A 393 12.10 -3.68 -3.52
C GLU A 393 11.06 -2.56 -3.69
N GLU A 394 10.39 -2.19 -2.60
CA GLU A 394 9.43 -1.07 -2.57
C GLU A 394 10.04 0.26 -3.02
N ASN A 395 11.37 0.40 -2.94
CA ASN A 395 12.08 1.60 -3.35
C ASN A 395 12.38 1.64 -4.85
N LEU A 396 12.23 0.54 -5.61
CA LEU A 396 12.55 0.50 -7.04
C LEU A 396 11.76 1.56 -7.83
N SER A 397 10.46 1.68 -7.59
CA SER A 397 9.61 2.70 -8.23
C SER A 397 10.14 4.12 -8.00
N ARG A 398 10.55 4.42 -6.76
CA ARG A 398 11.09 5.72 -6.36
C ARG A 398 12.48 5.97 -6.96
N ILE A 399 13.38 4.99 -6.91
CA ILE A 399 14.73 5.07 -7.49
C ILE A 399 14.59 5.45 -8.97
N PHE A 400 13.80 4.68 -9.72
CA PHE A 400 13.61 4.88 -11.15
C PHE A 400 12.87 6.17 -11.51
N ALA A 401 11.95 6.66 -10.66
CA ALA A 401 11.31 7.98 -10.84
C ALA A 401 12.31 9.15 -10.70
N THR A 402 13.38 8.97 -9.93
CA THR A 402 14.40 10.02 -9.69
C THR A 402 15.56 10.00 -10.68
N LEU A 403 15.80 8.89 -11.38
CA LEU A 403 16.88 8.78 -12.38
C LEU A 403 16.90 9.89 -13.44
N PRO A 404 15.76 10.40 -13.97
CA PRO A 404 15.80 11.51 -14.93
C PRO A 404 16.49 12.78 -14.44
N GLN A 405 16.57 12.98 -13.12
CA GLN A 405 17.18 14.16 -12.48
C GLN A 405 18.67 13.95 -12.16
N VAL A 406 19.19 12.74 -12.36
CA VAL A 406 20.57 12.37 -12.01
C VAL A 406 21.53 12.86 -13.10
N PRO A 407 22.66 13.50 -12.73
CA PRO A 407 23.69 13.88 -13.68
C PRO A 407 24.24 12.65 -14.41
N GLY A 408 24.42 12.75 -15.74
CA GLY A 408 24.88 11.61 -16.55
C GLY A 408 26.21 10.98 -16.08
N LYS A 409 27.09 11.75 -15.44
CA LYS A 409 28.37 11.25 -14.90
C LYS A 409 28.22 10.24 -13.75
N ASP A 410 27.08 10.27 -13.05
CA ASP A 410 26.81 9.43 -11.88
C ASP A 410 25.90 8.24 -12.24
N MET A 411 25.34 8.22 -13.46
CA MET A 411 24.36 7.21 -13.91
C MET A 411 24.94 5.80 -13.98
N ASP A 412 26.17 5.64 -14.46
CA ASP A 412 26.75 4.31 -14.70
C ASP A 412 26.92 3.53 -13.38
N GLU A 413 27.45 4.19 -12.36
CA GLU A 413 27.60 3.60 -11.02
C GLU A 413 26.25 3.26 -10.39
N ILE A 414 25.27 4.17 -10.51
CA ILE A 414 23.91 3.94 -10.00
C ILE A 414 23.25 2.74 -10.68
N VAL A 415 23.38 2.60 -12.00
CA VAL A 415 22.83 1.47 -12.74
C VAL A 415 23.47 0.16 -12.32
N VAL A 416 24.80 0.12 -12.16
CA VAL A 416 25.52 -1.06 -11.68
C VAL A 416 25.01 -1.44 -10.28
N SER A 417 24.95 -0.49 -9.35
CA SER A 417 24.45 -0.72 -7.98
C SER A 417 23.01 -1.24 -7.96
N ILE A 418 22.13 -0.70 -8.82
CA ILE A 418 20.75 -1.19 -8.96
C ILE A 418 20.74 -2.63 -9.46
N CYS A 419 21.53 -2.95 -10.49
CA CYS A 419 21.57 -4.29 -11.07
C CYS A 419 22.13 -5.31 -10.07
N GLU A 420 23.19 -4.97 -9.34
CA GLU A 420 23.80 -5.82 -8.31
C GLU A 420 22.81 -6.11 -7.17
N LYS A 421 22.12 -5.08 -6.69
CA LYS A 421 21.24 -5.22 -5.53
C LYS A 421 19.92 -5.88 -5.87
N PHE A 422 19.26 -5.46 -6.94
CA PHE A 422 17.89 -5.87 -7.27
C PHE A 422 17.82 -6.97 -8.33
N LYS A 423 18.89 -7.19 -9.10
CA LYS A 423 18.98 -8.24 -10.12
C LYS A 423 17.76 -8.19 -11.07
N LYS A 424 17.17 -9.33 -11.42
CA LYS A 424 16.01 -9.41 -12.33
C LYS A 424 14.79 -8.59 -11.90
N LYS A 425 14.68 -8.17 -10.64
CA LYS A 425 13.55 -7.34 -10.17
C LYS A 425 13.58 -5.93 -10.75
N ALA A 426 14.76 -5.44 -11.16
CA ALA A 426 14.90 -4.15 -11.84
C ALA A 426 14.58 -4.22 -13.36
N GLU A 427 14.47 -5.42 -13.94
CA GLU A 427 14.20 -5.64 -15.37
C GLU A 427 13.01 -4.83 -15.91
N PRO A 428 11.78 -4.90 -15.33
CA PRO A 428 10.63 -4.18 -15.88
C PRO A 428 10.81 -2.66 -15.88
N TYR A 429 11.56 -2.14 -14.91
CA TYR A 429 11.81 -0.71 -14.80
C TYR A 429 12.77 -0.22 -15.89
N PHE A 430 13.87 -0.93 -16.13
CA PHE A 430 14.77 -0.60 -17.23
C PHE A 430 14.12 -0.73 -18.60
N LEU A 431 13.27 -1.76 -18.80
CA LEU A 431 12.51 -1.94 -20.04
C LEU A 431 11.61 -0.73 -20.33
N ALA A 432 10.94 -0.17 -19.31
CA ALA A 432 10.07 0.99 -19.47
C ALA A 432 10.81 2.25 -19.99
N PHE A 433 12.12 2.38 -19.71
CA PHE A 433 12.91 3.53 -20.15
C PHE A 433 13.52 3.39 -21.55
N LEU A 434 13.49 2.21 -22.18
CA LEU A 434 14.14 2.00 -23.48
C LEU A 434 13.54 2.89 -24.59
N ASP A 435 12.23 3.11 -24.58
CA ASP A 435 11.54 3.86 -25.65
C ASP A 435 11.20 5.31 -25.27
N VAL A 436 10.98 5.59 -23.97
CA VAL A 436 10.41 6.86 -23.49
C VAL A 436 11.48 7.88 -23.06
N SER A 437 12.73 7.47 -22.85
CA SER A 437 13.75 8.33 -22.24
C SER A 437 14.69 9.04 -23.22
N ALA A 438 15.20 10.21 -22.80
CA ALA A 438 16.25 10.94 -23.50
C ALA A 438 17.65 10.53 -23.01
N PHE A 439 18.70 10.92 -23.74
CA PHE A 439 20.07 10.80 -23.23
C PHE A 439 20.31 11.76 -22.07
N PRO A 440 21.05 11.36 -21.02
CA PRO A 440 21.83 10.12 -20.86
C PRO A 440 21.06 8.91 -20.31
N LEU A 441 19.85 9.11 -19.79
CA LEU A 441 19.04 8.06 -19.13
C LEU A 441 18.77 6.85 -20.04
N LYS A 442 18.51 7.08 -21.34
CA LYS A 442 18.30 5.99 -22.31
C LYS A 442 19.51 5.05 -22.43
N ALA A 443 20.73 5.61 -22.39
CA ALA A 443 21.95 4.81 -22.42
C ALA A 443 22.08 3.96 -21.14
N ALA A 444 21.77 4.57 -20.00
CA ALA A 444 21.78 3.90 -18.70
C ALA A 444 20.79 2.71 -18.68
N ALA A 445 19.58 2.90 -19.25
CA ALA A 445 18.58 1.84 -19.38
C ALA A 445 19.02 0.69 -20.31
N ILE A 446 19.64 1.03 -21.45
CA ILE A 446 20.20 0.04 -22.38
C ILE A 446 21.29 -0.80 -21.69
N MET A 447 22.19 -0.16 -20.94
CA MET A 447 23.23 -0.87 -20.19
C MET A 447 22.65 -1.72 -19.06
N GLY A 448 21.64 -1.20 -18.34
CA GLY A 448 20.96 -1.93 -17.25
C GLY A 448 20.33 -3.24 -17.73
N VAL A 449 19.60 -3.23 -18.86
CA VAL A 449 19.04 -4.48 -19.43
C VAL A 449 20.13 -5.44 -19.92
N GLY A 450 21.28 -4.93 -20.36
CA GLY A 450 22.45 -5.72 -20.74
C GLY A 450 23.10 -6.41 -19.54
N ILE A 451 23.35 -5.68 -18.44
CA ILE A 451 23.89 -6.22 -17.17
C ILE A 451 22.96 -7.28 -16.58
N LEU A 452 21.65 -7.10 -16.72
CA LEU A 452 20.65 -8.06 -16.25
C LEU A 452 20.43 -9.24 -17.20
N GLU A 453 21.13 -9.29 -18.33
CA GLU A 453 21.00 -10.33 -19.37
C GLU A 453 19.53 -10.50 -19.82
N SER A 454 18.81 -9.39 -19.99
CA SER A 454 17.37 -9.41 -20.28
C SER A 454 17.08 -9.87 -21.72
N VAL A 455 16.69 -11.14 -21.85
CA VAL A 455 16.24 -11.72 -23.13
C VAL A 455 15.02 -10.97 -23.69
N LYS A 456 14.16 -10.43 -22.82
CA LYS A 456 12.98 -9.65 -23.22
C LYS A 456 13.34 -8.35 -23.92
N ALA A 457 14.51 -7.77 -23.63
CA ALA A 457 14.96 -6.51 -24.22
C ALA A 457 15.51 -6.67 -25.65
N ILE A 458 15.82 -7.90 -26.10
CA ILE A 458 16.50 -8.15 -27.37
C ILE A 458 15.79 -7.48 -28.56
N PRO A 459 14.45 -7.58 -28.74
CA PRO A 459 13.78 -6.91 -29.86
C PRO A 459 13.97 -5.39 -29.86
N ASN A 460 13.82 -4.73 -28.70
CA ASN A 460 14.03 -3.29 -28.57
C ASN A 460 15.50 -2.92 -28.84
N LEU A 461 16.46 -3.68 -28.30
CA LEU A 461 17.89 -3.43 -28.50
C LEU A 461 18.30 -3.59 -29.98
N ILE A 462 17.70 -4.53 -30.71
CA ILE A 462 17.92 -4.69 -32.15
C ILE A 462 17.46 -3.44 -32.91
N GLU A 463 16.28 -2.92 -32.60
CA GLU A 463 15.79 -1.70 -33.25
C GLU A 463 16.63 -0.48 -32.90
N ILE A 464 17.05 -0.34 -31.63
CA ILE A 464 17.97 0.72 -31.19
C ILE A 464 19.32 0.61 -31.92
N MET A 465 19.85 -0.61 -32.09
CA MET A 465 21.10 -0.86 -32.80
C MET A 465 21.02 -0.50 -34.30
N LYS A 466 19.85 -0.60 -34.92
CA LYS A 466 19.62 -0.16 -36.32
C LYS A 466 19.45 1.37 -36.44
N GLY A 467 19.23 2.04 -35.31
CA GLY A 467 19.00 3.47 -35.20
C GLY A 467 20.26 4.35 -35.29
N PRO A 468 20.23 5.56 -34.69
CA PRO A 468 21.34 6.49 -34.77
C PRO A 468 22.60 5.98 -34.06
N ALA A 469 23.76 6.51 -34.45
CA ALA A 469 25.06 5.98 -34.01
C ALA A 469 25.32 6.11 -32.51
N ARG A 470 24.75 7.13 -31.86
CA ARG A 470 24.96 7.41 -30.44
C ARG A 470 24.37 6.31 -29.56
N GLU A 471 23.15 5.88 -29.87
CA GLU A 471 22.40 4.83 -29.18
C GLU A 471 22.92 3.45 -29.53
N ALA A 472 23.21 3.24 -30.80
CA ALA A 472 23.54 1.92 -31.32
C ALA A 472 24.80 1.31 -30.70
N VAL A 473 25.74 2.15 -30.24
CA VAL A 473 26.95 1.69 -29.53
C VAL A 473 26.58 1.00 -28.22
N TYR A 474 25.65 1.56 -27.42
CA TYR A 474 25.20 0.96 -26.17
C TYR A 474 24.40 -0.31 -26.42
N ALA A 475 23.51 -0.32 -27.43
CA ALA A 475 22.72 -1.49 -27.77
C ALA A 475 23.60 -2.67 -28.21
N LYS A 476 24.67 -2.40 -28.97
CA LYS A 476 25.69 -3.40 -29.32
C LYS A 476 26.31 -4.03 -28.07
N TYR A 477 26.75 -3.21 -27.11
CA TYR A 477 27.36 -3.73 -25.88
C TYR A 477 26.35 -4.53 -25.05
N ALA A 478 25.13 -4.02 -24.88
CA ALA A 478 24.08 -4.72 -24.15
C ALA A 478 23.72 -6.08 -24.77
N LEU A 479 23.60 -6.16 -26.11
CA LEU A 479 23.39 -7.42 -26.83
C LEU A 479 24.57 -8.39 -26.68
N GLY A 480 25.80 -7.87 -26.67
CA GLY A 480 27.00 -8.65 -26.37
C GLY A 480 26.99 -9.24 -24.96
N MET A 481 26.54 -8.46 -23.96
CA MET A 481 26.40 -8.91 -22.57
C MET A 481 25.31 -9.97 -22.40
N ILE A 482 24.20 -9.85 -23.13
CA ILE A 482 23.14 -10.87 -23.16
C ILE A 482 23.67 -12.20 -23.74
N GLY A 483 24.57 -12.14 -24.73
CA GLY A 483 25.25 -13.32 -25.27
C GLY A 483 24.39 -14.17 -26.22
N ASP A 484 24.46 -15.49 -26.07
CA ASP A 484 23.85 -16.49 -26.96
C ASP A 484 22.38 -16.22 -27.33
N PRO A 485 21.49 -15.80 -26.40
CA PRO A 485 20.10 -15.49 -26.74
C PRO A 485 19.94 -14.39 -27.80
N ALA A 486 20.92 -13.48 -27.93
CA ALA A 486 20.89 -12.42 -28.93
C ALA A 486 21.31 -12.88 -30.33
N PHE A 487 22.10 -13.97 -30.44
CA PHE A 487 22.62 -14.49 -31.71
C PHE A 487 21.57 -14.62 -32.83
N PRO A 488 20.41 -15.30 -32.64
CA PRO A 488 19.44 -15.50 -33.72
C PRO A 488 18.83 -14.19 -34.24
N PHE A 489 18.88 -13.11 -33.46
CA PHE A 489 18.36 -11.81 -33.85
C PHE A 489 19.42 -10.93 -34.51
N VAL A 490 20.70 -11.12 -34.17
CA VAL A 490 21.82 -10.35 -34.72
C VAL A 490 22.34 -10.95 -36.03
N GLU A 491 22.39 -12.28 -36.18
CA GLU A 491 22.89 -12.96 -37.39
C GLU A 491 22.24 -12.44 -38.68
N PRO A 492 20.91 -12.25 -38.76
CA PRO A 492 20.28 -11.81 -40.01
C PRO A 492 20.74 -10.43 -40.46
N LEU A 493 21.21 -9.59 -39.52
CA LEU A 493 21.67 -8.23 -39.77
C LEU A 493 23.02 -8.18 -40.50
N LEU A 494 23.76 -9.29 -40.59
CA LEU A 494 24.90 -9.41 -41.49
C LEU A 494 24.52 -9.21 -42.96
N ARG A 495 23.24 -9.39 -43.31
CA ARG A 495 22.72 -9.23 -44.68
C ARG A 495 21.94 -7.92 -44.87
N ASP A 496 21.99 -7.01 -43.89
CA ASP A 496 21.22 -5.76 -43.95
C ASP A 496 21.65 -4.86 -45.11
N ARG A 497 20.70 -4.10 -45.67
CA ARG A 497 20.95 -3.19 -46.80
C ARG A 497 21.94 -2.08 -46.41
N LYS A 498 21.86 -1.56 -45.19
CA LYS A 498 22.72 -0.47 -44.69
C LYS A 498 24.08 -1.01 -44.23
N MET A 499 25.14 -0.39 -44.74
CA MET A 499 26.52 -0.76 -44.39
C MET A 499 26.79 -0.66 -42.89
N ASP A 500 26.31 0.39 -42.23
CA ASP A 500 26.58 0.61 -40.80
C ASP A 500 25.93 -0.47 -39.92
N ILE A 501 24.76 -1.00 -40.32
CA ILE A 501 24.07 -2.08 -39.60
C ILE A 501 24.88 -3.38 -39.74
N ARG A 502 25.39 -3.69 -40.94
CA ARG A 502 26.25 -4.87 -41.15
C ARG A 502 27.53 -4.79 -40.32
N ILE A 503 28.17 -3.63 -40.24
CA ILE A 503 29.34 -3.41 -39.37
C ILE A 503 28.97 -3.66 -37.90
N ARG A 504 27.87 -3.08 -37.41
CA ARG A 504 27.40 -3.28 -36.03
C ARG A 504 27.07 -4.74 -35.75
N ALA A 505 26.49 -5.46 -36.70
CA ALA A 505 26.21 -6.89 -36.57
C ALA A 505 27.49 -7.73 -36.41
N ILE A 506 28.52 -7.48 -37.23
CA ILE A 506 29.84 -8.14 -37.10
C ILE A 506 30.44 -7.85 -35.72
N GLU A 507 30.44 -6.58 -35.28
CA GLU A 507 31.00 -6.21 -33.99
C GLU A 507 30.20 -6.79 -32.81
N THR A 508 28.87 -6.89 -32.92
CA THR A 508 28.02 -7.48 -31.87
C THR A 508 28.22 -8.99 -31.78
N LEU A 509 28.26 -9.69 -32.91
CA LEU A 509 28.55 -11.13 -32.95
C LEU A 509 29.96 -11.43 -32.41
N SER A 510 30.93 -10.55 -32.68
CA SER A 510 32.25 -10.63 -32.07
C SER A 510 32.23 -10.49 -30.54
N LEU A 511 31.32 -9.68 -30.00
CA LEU A 511 31.16 -9.52 -28.54
C LEU A 511 30.43 -10.70 -27.90
N ILE A 512 29.47 -11.31 -28.60
CA ILE A 512 28.81 -12.55 -28.17
C ILE A 512 29.84 -13.68 -28.05
N GLY A 513 30.81 -13.74 -28.96
CA GLY A 513 32.01 -14.56 -28.79
C GLY A 513 31.81 -16.07 -28.88
N THR A 514 30.61 -16.54 -29.23
CA THR A 514 30.36 -17.97 -29.44
C THR A 514 30.95 -18.48 -30.74
N ARG A 515 31.19 -19.79 -30.81
CA ARG A 515 31.66 -20.46 -32.03
C ARG A 515 30.69 -20.22 -33.19
N GLU A 516 29.40 -20.24 -32.92
CA GLU A 516 28.32 -20.00 -33.88
C GLU A 516 28.35 -18.56 -34.39
N ALA A 517 28.61 -17.58 -33.51
CA ALA A 517 28.78 -16.18 -33.89
C ALA A 517 30.00 -15.97 -34.80
N TYR A 518 31.15 -16.55 -34.46
CA TYR A 518 32.34 -16.49 -35.32
C TYR A 518 32.13 -17.20 -36.66
N ALA A 519 31.49 -18.38 -36.66
CA ALA A 519 31.16 -19.11 -37.87
C ALA A 519 30.21 -18.31 -38.78
N ALA A 520 29.26 -17.56 -38.22
CA ALA A 520 28.39 -16.68 -39.01
C ALA A 520 29.17 -15.55 -39.69
N ILE A 521 30.15 -14.95 -39.01
CA ILE A 521 31.03 -13.91 -39.57
C ILE A 521 31.96 -14.52 -40.65
N GLU A 522 32.48 -15.72 -40.43
CA GLU A 522 33.35 -16.43 -41.38
C GLU A 522 32.58 -16.86 -42.64
N ASN A 523 31.34 -17.34 -42.50
CA ASN A 523 30.50 -17.79 -43.62
C ASN A 523 29.77 -16.65 -44.33
N MET A 524 29.89 -15.41 -43.85
CA MET A 524 29.32 -14.24 -44.52
C MET A 524 29.85 -14.14 -45.96
N GLN A 525 28.98 -13.92 -46.94
CA GLN A 525 29.43 -13.67 -48.32
C GLN A 525 30.31 -12.41 -48.37
N LYS A 526 31.26 -12.38 -49.31
CA LYS A 526 32.14 -11.21 -49.49
C LYS A 526 31.29 -9.93 -49.63
N ASP A 527 31.50 -8.99 -48.72
CA ASP A 527 30.72 -7.77 -48.68
C ASP A 527 31.15 -6.82 -49.81
N ARG A 528 30.17 -6.08 -50.33
CA ARG A 528 30.38 -5.03 -51.33
C ARG A 528 31.17 -3.83 -50.81
N SER A 529 31.17 -3.59 -49.50
CA SER A 529 31.88 -2.49 -48.87
C SER A 529 33.24 -2.94 -48.36
N ALA A 530 34.30 -2.26 -48.82
CA ALA A 530 35.65 -2.44 -48.32
C ALA A 530 35.75 -2.21 -46.79
N LYS A 531 34.93 -1.32 -46.23
CA LYS A 531 34.91 -1.02 -44.79
C LYS A 531 34.36 -2.19 -43.97
N VAL A 532 33.33 -2.86 -44.48
CA VAL A 532 32.75 -4.06 -43.83
C VAL A 532 33.77 -5.19 -43.84
N GLU A 533 34.43 -5.43 -44.98
CA GLU A 533 35.47 -6.45 -45.09
C GLU A 533 36.70 -6.16 -44.20
N GLN A 534 37.07 -4.89 -44.04
CA GLN A 534 38.13 -4.50 -43.12
C GLN A 534 37.77 -4.84 -41.66
N VAL A 535 36.55 -4.53 -41.23
CA VAL A 535 36.06 -4.86 -39.88
C VAL A 535 35.97 -6.37 -39.69
N ARG A 536 35.43 -7.09 -40.68
CA ARG A 536 35.36 -8.55 -40.69
C ARG A 536 36.74 -9.19 -40.49
N LYS A 537 37.72 -8.78 -41.30
CA LYS A 537 39.10 -9.28 -41.18
C LYS A 537 39.70 -8.99 -39.83
N ARG A 538 39.53 -7.77 -39.32
CA ARG A 538 40.01 -7.35 -37.99
C ARG A 538 39.47 -8.25 -36.87
N VAL A 539 38.20 -8.65 -36.94
CA VAL A 539 37.56 -9.53 -35.96
C VAL A 539 38.00 -10.99 -36.10
N LEU A 540 38.24 -11.47 -37.33
CA LEU A 540 38.64 -12.86 -37.60
C LEU A 540 40.15 -13.12 -37.45
N THR A 541 40.99 -12.07 -37.46
CA THR A 541 42.40 -12.21 -37.09
C THR A 541 42.52 -12.47 -35.59
N PRO A 542 43.17 -13.57 -35.15
CA PRO A 542 43.41 -13.80 -33.74
C PRO A 542 44.23 -12.64 -33.14
N LEU A 543 43.83 -12.15 -31.97
CA LEU A 543 44.69 -11.31 -31.14
C LEU A 543 45.88 -12.18 -30.73
N SER A 544 47.04 -11.94 -31.35
CA SER A 544 48.32 -12.61 -31.08
C SER A 544 48.81 -12.39 -29.66
#